data_AF-A0A7C8KCQ0-F1
#
_entry.id   AF-A0A7C8KCQ0-F1
#
_cell.length_a   1.000
_cell.length_b   1.000
_cell.length_c   1.000
_cell.angle_alpha   90.00
_cell.angle_beta   90.00
_cell.angle_gamma   90.00
#
_symmetry.space_group_name_H-M   'P 1'
#
loop_
_entity.id
_entity.type
_entity.pdbx_description
1 polymer ?
#
loop_
_entity_poly.entity_id
_entity_poly.type
_entity_poly.pdbx_seq_one_letter_code
_entity_poly.pdbx_strand_id
1 'polypeptide(L)'
;MELSAEDRDGIERSSFAQEAPWNSVPEDRVGVKSLKEFLGKLIYEQIRNDIPQLQSEIEAHIQKIDASLREIGNPSTSTLEQNLFVPEVEVKAREITDEAFHSRYENEIFTECENLKLRQHARASNKKLSEAFIKYRNNRAFSSVLNSRNNEDGDGGEYN
;
A
#
# COMPACT_ATOMS: atom_id res chain seq x y z
N MET A 1 44.99 42.60 -23.40
CA MET A 1 45.76 42.14 -22.24
C MET A 1 44.71 41.60 -21.28
N GLU A 2 44.51 40.28 -21.24
CA GLU A 2 43.54 39.69 -20.32
C GLU A 2 44.08 39.84 -18.90
N LEU A 3 43.29 40.48 -18.03
CA LEU A 3 43.60 40.58 -16.62
C LEU A 3 43.47 39.18 -16.00
N SER A 4 44.50 38.74 -15.27
CA SER A 4 44.46 37.50 -14.51
C SER A 4 43.36 37.58 -13.44
N ALA A 5 42.84 36.44 -13.00
CA ALA A 5 41.86 36.38 -11.91
C ALA A 5 42.38 37.05 -10.63
N GLU A 6 43.68 36.94 -10.36
CA GLU A 6 44.35 37.58 -9.22
C GLU A 6 44.42 39.10 -9.36
N ASP A 7 44.69 39.61 -10.57
CA ASP A 7 44.72 41.04 -10.85
C ASP A 7 43.32 41.67 -10.68
N ARG A 8 42.28 40.95 -11.12
CA ARG A 8 40.89 41.38 -10.97
C ARG A 8 40.45 41.43 -9.51
N ASP A 9 40.77 40.40 -8.73
CA ASP A 9 40.43 40.33 -7.31
C ASP A 9 41.20 41.39 -6.47
N GLY A 10 42.41 41.77 -6.92
CA GLY A 10 43.19 42.87 -6.36
C GLY A 10 42.58 44.25 -6.63
N ILE A 11 42.18 44.51 -7.88
CA ILE A 11 41.49 45.76 -8.28
C ILE A 11 40.16 45.88 -7.51
N GLU A 12 39.36 44.82 -7.48
CA GLU A 12 38.07 44.78 -6.79
C GLU A 12 38.20 45.16 -5.30
N ARG A 13 39.20 44.62 -4.60
CA ARG A 13 39.46 44.94 -3.19
C ARG A 13 39.83 46.41 -2.99
N SER A 14 40.63 46.98 -3.88
CA SER A 14 41.01 48.39 -3.81
C SER A 14 39.82 49.33 -4.05
N SER A 15 38.92 48.99 -4.99
CA SER A 15 37.71 49.76 -5.28
C SER A 15 36.74 49.75 -4.10
N PHE A 16 36.49 48.59 -3.49
CA PHE A 16 35.59 48.49 -2.34
C PHE A 16 36.12 49.17 -1.07
N ALA A 17 37.45 49.28 -0.92
CA ALA A 17 38.06 49.98 0.21
C ALA A 17 38.06 51.51 0.04
N GLN A 18 38.09 52.03 -1.19
CA GLN A 18 38.27 53.46 -1.46
C GLN A 18 36.95 54.20 -1.74
N GLU A 19 35.93 53.54 -2.29
CA GLU A 19 34.66 54.18 -2.66
C GLU A 19 33.61 54.08 -1.53
N ALA A 20 33.11 55.23 -1.06
CA ALA A 20 31.90 55.27 -0.24
C ALA A 20 30.67 54.97 -1.12
N PRO A 21 29.69 54.15 -0.69
CA PRO A 21 29.43 53.67 0.67
C PRO A 21 30.09 52.32 1.05
N TRP A 22 30.82 51.70 0.11
CA TRP A 22 31.35 50.33 0.27
C TRP A 22 32.52 50.24 1.25
N ASN A 23 33.23 51.34 1.47
CA ASN A 23 34.27 51.48 2.49
C ASN A 23 33.78 51.29 3.94
N SER A 24 32.46 51.32 4.17
CA SER A 24 31.84 51.09 5.49
C SER A 24 31.51 49.62 5.75
N VAL A 25 31.59 48.77 4.72
CA VAL A 25 31.26 47.35 4.79
C VAL A 25 32.52 46.56 5.18
N PRO A 26 32.43 45.57 6.10
CA PRO A 26 33.57 44.75 6.48
C PRO A 26 34.17 44.03 5.27
N GLU A 27 35.51 43.97 5.19
CA GLU A 27 36.25 43.28 4.12
C GLU A 27 35.84 41.80 3.96
N ASP A 28 35.36 41.20 5.04
CA ASP A 28 34.86 39.82 5.11
C ASP A 28 33.55 39.60 4.33
N ARG A 29 32.88 40.68 3.89
CA ARG A 29 31.58 40.65 3.19
C ARG A 29 31.62 41.27 1.80
N VAL A 30 32.80 41.71 1.33
CA VAL A 30 32.97 42.32 0.01
C VAL A 30 33.99 41.55 -0.84
N GLY A 31 33.72 41.49 -2.14
CA GLY A 31 34.57 40.85 -3.13
C GLY A 31 34.22 39.39 -3.45
N VAL A 32 34.64 38.93 -4.63
CA VAL A 32 34.35 37.59 -5.14
C VAL A 32 34.96 36.49 -4.26
N LYS A 33 36.13 36.74 -3.64
CA LYS A 33 36.82 35.76 -2.80
C LYS A 33 36.06 35.44 -1.52
N SER A 34 35.62 36.46 -0.78
CA SER A 34 34.87 36.28 0.48
C SER A 34 33.50 35.65 0.20
N LEU A 35 32.85 36.03 -0.91
CA LEU A 35 31.61 35.41 -1.36
C LEU A 35 31.79 33.91 -1.68
N LYS A 36 32.87 33.53 -2.38
CA LYS A 36 33.16 32.12 -2.68
C LYS A 36 33.39 31.31 -1.41
N GLU A 37 34.15 31.84 -0.46
CA GLU A 37 34.40 31.17 0.82
C GLU A 37 33.12 31.03 1.64
N PHE A 38 32.30 32.07 1.70
CA PHE A 38 31.02 32.05 2.39
C PHE A 38 30.04 31.07 1.74
N LEU A 39 29.90 31.11 0.41
CA LEU A 39 29.05 30.20 -0.33
C LEU A 39 29.52 28.75 -0.21
N GLY A 40 30.84 28.52 -0.23
CA GLY A 40 31.42 27.21 0.01
C GLY A 40 31.07 26.65 1.39
N LYS A 41 31.17 27.48 2.44
CA LYS A 41 30.76 27.10 3.80
C LYS A 41 29.25 26.83 3.89
N LEU A 42 28.43 27.71 3.33
CA LEU A 42 26.97 27.58 3.35
C LEU A 42 26.51 26.31 2.62
N ILE A 43 27.04 26.05 1.42
CA ILE A 43 26.73 24.84 0.65
C ILE A 43 27.21 23.60 1.41
N TYR A 44 28.40 23.65 2.01
CA TYR A 44 28.92 22.53 2.79
C TYR A 44 28.02 22.22 4.00
N GLU A 45 27.60 23.24 4.74
CA GLU A 45 26.66 23.08 5.87
C GLU A 45 25.32 22.51 5.40
N GLN A 46 24.79 23.02 4.28
CA GLN A 46 23.55 22.53 3.69
C GLN A 46 23.65 21.06 3.29
N ILE A 47 24.67 20.69 2.50
CA ILE A 47 24.90 19.29 2.08
C ILE A 47 25.09 18.38 3.30
N ARG A 48 25.82 18.84 4.31
CA ARG A 48 26.06 18.06 5.53
C ARG A 48 24.75 17.78 6.29
N ASN A 49 23.81 18.71 6.29
CA ASN A 49 22.52 18.56 6.93
C ASN A 49 21.57 17.68 6.10
N ASP A 50 21.66 17.77 4.76
CA ASP A 50 20.73 17.09 3.85
C ASP A 50 21.13 15.62 3.59
N ILE A 51 22.42 15.26 3.64
CA ILE A 51 22.88 13.87 3.37
C ILE A 51 22.23 12.83 4.30
N PRO A 52 22.16 13.01 5.63
CA PRO A 52 21.52 12.04 6.51
C PRO A 52 20.04 11.83 6.18
N GLN A 53 19.35 12.90 5.80
CA GLN A 53 17.95 12.83 5.40
C GLN A 53 17.81 12.03 4.10
N LEU A 54 18.64 12.30 3.09
CA LEU A 54 18.65 11.54 1.83
C LEU A 54 18.96 10.06 2.06
N GLN A 55 19.89 9.73 2.96
CA GLN A 55 20.18 8.34 3.33
C GLN A 55 18.96 7.67 3.94
N SER A 56 18.27 8.34 4.85
CA SER A 56 17.03 7.83 5.45
C SER A 56 15.92 7.63 4.41
N GLU A 57 15.78 8.55 3.47
CA GLU A 57 14.78 8.47 2.40
C GLU A 57 15.08 7.30 1.46
N ILE A 58 16.34 7.14 1.04
CA ILE A 58 16.77 6.03 0.19
C ILE A 58 16.51 4.69 0.89
N GLU A 59 16.88 4.58 2.17
CA GLU A 59 16.65 3.35 2.95
C GLU A 59 15.15 3.04 3.07
N ALA A 60 14.31 4.05 3.34
CA ALA A 60 12.86 3.88 3.36
C ALA A 60 12.30 3.45 2.00
N HIS A 61 12.86 3.98 0.90
CA HIS A 61 12.49 3.57 -0.46
C HIS A 61 12.89 2.11 -0.74
N ILE A 62 14.08 1.68 -0.34
CA ILE A 62 14.52 0.29 -0.47
C ILE A 62 13.59 -0.63 0.30
N GLN A 63 13.29 -0.32 1.56
CA GLN A 63 12.38 -1.12 2.38
C GLN A 63 10.97 -1.22 1.78
N LYS A 64 10.47 -0.13 1.20
CA LYS A 64 9.18 -0.12 0.50
C LYS A 64 9.20 -1.01 -0.76
N ILE A 65 10.29 -0.93 -1.53
CA ILE A 65 10.46 -1.77 -2.73
C ILE A 65 10.56 -3.24 -2.31
N ASP A 66 11.35 -3.57 -1.29
CA ASP A 66 11.49 -4.93 -0.78
C ASP A 66 10.17 -5.48 -0.25
N ALA A 67 9.37 -4.67 0.44
CA ALA A 67 8.03 -5.04 0.86
C ALA A 67 7.13 -5.36 -0.35
N SER A 68 7.15 -4.51 -1.38
CA SER A 68 6.38 -4.75 -2.61
C SER A 68 6.87 -5.97 -3.39
N LEU A 69 8.18 -6.23 -3.43
CA LEU A 69 8.74 -7.42 -4.07
C LEU A 69 8.32 -8.69 -3.34
N ARG A 70 8.27 -8.66 -2.00
CA ARG A 70 7.76 -9.79 -1.19
C ARG A 70 6.29 -10.06 -1.45
N GLU A 71 5.48 -9.03 -1.65
CA GLU A 71 4.06 -9.15 -1.99
C GLU A 71 3.86 -9.79 -3.37
N ILE A 72 4.67 -9.37 -4.35
CA ILE A 72 4.62 -9.92 -5.72
C ILE A 72 5.14 -11.36 -5.76
N GLY A 73 6.03 -11.74 -4.84
CA GLY A 73 6.58 -13.09 -4.73
C GLY A 73 7.90 -13.27 -5.50
N ASN A 74 8.36 -14.52 -5.59
CA ASN A 74 9.66 -14.82 -6.20
C ASN A 74 9.66 -14.56 -7.71
N PRO A 75 10.73 -13.97 -8.26
CA PRO A 75 10.85 -13.76 -9.71
C PRO A 75 10.94 -15.13 -10.41
N SER A 76 9.88 -15.52 -11.11
CA SER A 76 9.80 -16.75 -11.90
C SER A 76 10.55 -16.57 -13.22
N THR A 77 11.87 -16.50 -13.15
CA THR A 77 12.73 -16.14 -14.29
C THR A 77 13.04 -17.37 -15.15
N SER A 78 12.97 -18.57 -14.55
CA SER A 78 13.17 -19.85 -15.23
C SER A 78 11.84 -20.54 -15.58
N THR A 79 11.79 -21.23 -16.72
CA THR A 79 10.64 -22.04 -17.14
C THR A 79 10.27 -23.11 -16.12
N LEU A 80 11.26 -23.64 -15.38
CA LEU A 80 11.00 -24.60 -14.29
C LEU A 80 10.27 -23.95 -13.11
N GLU A 81 10.64 -22.74 -12.73
CA GLU A 81 10.01 -22.00 -11.63
C GLU A 81 8.59 -21.58 -11.98
N GLN A 82 8.36 -21.18 -13.24
CA GLN A 82 7.01 -20.87 -13.74
C GLN A 82 6.10 -22.11 -13.69
N ASN A 83 6.60 -23.28 -14.07
CA ASN A 83 5.85 -24.53 -14.01
C ASN A 83 5.52 -24.98 -12.57
N LEU A 84 6.33 -24.59 -11.58
CA LEU A 84 6.09 -24.87 -10.17
C LEU A 84 5.16 -23.83 -9.51
N PHE A 85 5.14 -22.60 -10.01
CA PHE A 85 4.29 -21.54 -9.48
C PHE A 85 2.80 -21.82 -9.72
N VAL A 86 2.42 -22.29 -10.91
CA VAL A 86 1.02 -22.61 -11.26
C VAL A 86 0.36 -23.58 -10.27
N PRO A 87 0.94 -24.76 -9.96
CA PRO A 87 0.33 -25.68 -9.00
C PRO A 87 0.31 -25.11 -7.57
N GLU A 88 1.26 -24.26 -7.19
CA GLU A 88 1.24 -23.58 -5.89
C GLU A 88 0.01 -22.66 -5.77
N VAL A 89 -0.25 -21.86 -6.80
CA VAL A 89 -1.45 -21.00 -6.87
C VAL A 89 -2.72 -21.85 -6.87
N GLU A 90 -2.74 -22.96 -7.60
CA GLU A 90 -3.88 -23.87 -7.64
C GLU A 90 -4.19 -24.47 -6.25
N VAL A 91 -3.17 -24.87 -5.51
CA VAL A 91 -3.31 -25.39 -4.14
C VAL A 91 -3.89 -24.32 -3.21
N LYS A 92 -3.35 -23.10 -3.23
CA LYS A 92 -3.86 -21.99 -2.42
C LYS A 92 -5.30 -21.64 -2.76
N ALA A 93 -5.63 -21.57 -4.05
CA ALA A 93 -7.00 -21.33 -4.49
C ALA A 93 -7.96 -22.42 -3.99
N ARG A 94 -7.55 -23.69 -4.08
CA ARG A 94 -8.35 -24.82 -3.58
C ARG A 94 -8.57 -24.74 -2.08
N GLU A 95 -7.54 -24.43 -1.31
CA GLU A 95 -7.61 -24.26 0.14
C GLU A 95 -8.60 -23.15 0.53
N ILE A 96 -8.51 -21.98 -0.10
CA ILE A 96 -9.43 -20.85 0.13
C ILE A 96 -10.87 -21.26 -0.22
N THR A 97 -11.08 -21.96 -1.34
CA THR A 97 -12.44 -22.42 -1.70
C THR A 97 -12.98 -23.42 -0.69
N ASP A 98 -12.16 -24.36 -0.23
CA ASP A 98 -12.54 -25.34 0.78
C ASP A 98 -12.94 -24.67 2.10
N GLU A 99 -12.15 -23.70 2.55
CA GLU A 99 -12.46 -22.89 3.72
C GLU A 99 -13.78 -22.11 3.55
N ALA A 100 -14.00 -21.53 2.37
CA ALA A 100 -15.22 -20.80 2.05
C ALA A 100 -16.48 -21.68 2.15
N PHE A 101 -16.38 -22.93 1.70
CA PHE A 101 -17.46 -23.93 1.80
C PHE A 101 -17.68 -24.40 3.25
N HIS A 102 -16.60 -24.63 3.99
CA HIS A 102 -16.66 -25.10 5.38
C HIS A 102 -17.02 -24.01 6.39
N SER A 103 -17.09 -22.74 5.96
CA SER A 103 -17.28 -21.56 6.82
C SER A 103 -16.12 -21.28 7.78
N ARG A 104 -14.89 -21.64 7.39
CA ARG A 104 -13.69 -21.22 8.12
C ARG A 104 -13.24 -19.89 7.52
N TYR A 105 -13.51 -18.78 8.19
CA TYR A 105 -13.23 -17.42 7.70
C TYR A 105 -12.13 -16.73 8.51
N GLU A 106 -11.09 -17.48 8.87
CA GLU A 106 -9.97 -16.98 9.69
C GLU A 106 -8.96 -16.18 8.87
N ASN A 107 -8.87 -16.45 7.56
CA ASN A 107 -7.97 -15.76 6.65
C ASN A 107 -8.43 -14.33 6.32
N GLU A 108 -7.47 -13.39 6.28
CA GLU A 108 -7.68 -11.96 6.00
C GLU A 108 -8.39 -11.70 4.66
N ILE A 109 -8.19 -12.58 3.68
CA ILE A 109 -8.85 -12.53 2.37
C ILE A 109 -10.39 -12.49 2.52
N PHE A 110 -10.96 -13.15 3.53
CA PHE A 110 -12.40 -13.11 3.79
C PHE A 110 -12.84 -11.82 4.49
N THR A 111 -11.95 -11.11 5.18
CA THR A 111 -12.24 -9.78 5.74
C THR A 111 -12.19 -8.70 4.67
N GLU A 112 -11.27 -8.79 3.73
CA GLU A 112 -11.15 -7.83 2.61
C GLU A 112 -12.23 -8.04 1.56
N CYS A 113 -12.53 -9.31 1.23
CA CYS A 113 -13.49 -9.68 0.20
C CYS A 113 -14.70 -10.41 0.80
N GLU A 114 -15.71 -9.65 1.25
CA GLU A 114 -16.94 -10.22 1.82
C GLU A 114 -17.68 -11.16 0.86
N ASN A 115 -17.53 -10.97 -0.45
CA ASN A 115 -18.14 -11.81 -1.49
C ASN A 115 -17.67 -13.28 -1.44
N LEU A 116 -16.50 -13.55 -0.85
CA LEU A 116 -15.95 -14.91 -0.73
C LEU A 116 -16.61 -15.73 0.38
N LYS A 117 -17.43 -15.12 1.25
CA LYS A 117 -18.17 -15.83 2.30
C LYS A 117 -19.41 -16.52 1.77
N LEU A 118 -19.22 -17.44 0.82
CA LEU A 118 -20.29 -18.10 0.05
C LEU A 118 -21.39 -18.69 0.94
N ARG A 119 -21.02 -19.44 1.98
CA ARG A 119 -21.98 -20.08 2.88
C ARG A 119 -22.76 -19.07 3.73
N GLN A 120 -22.16 -17.93 4.10
CA GLN A 120 -22.89 -16.84 4.77
C GLN A 120 -23.94 -16.24 3.82
N HIS A 121 -23.58 -15.95 2.57
CA HIS A 121 -24.50 -15.43 1.57
C HIS A 121 -25.64 -16.40 1.24
N ALA A 122 -25.33 -17.70 1.13
CA ALA A 122 -26.33 -18.74 0.92
C ALA A 122 -27.31 -18.82 2.11
N ARG A 123 -26.81 -18.77 3.35
CA ARG A 123 -27.66 -18.73 4.57
C ARG A 123 -28.54 -17.48 4.61
N ALA A 124 -27.98 -16.32 4.29
CA ALA A 124 -28.73 -15.07 4.24
C ALA A 124 -29.84 -15.12 3.18
N SER A 125 -29.56 -15.68 2.01
CA SER A 125 -30.53 -15.88 0.94
C SER A 125 -31.64 -16.85 1.35
N ASN A 126 -31.29 -17.97 1.97
CA ASN A 126 -32.26 -18.93 2.49
C ASN A 126 -33.15 -18.31 3.57
N LYS A 127 -32.59 -17.50 4.47
CA LYS A 127 -33.36 -16.76 5.49
C LYS A 127 -34.37 -15.82 4.86
N LYS A 128 -33.96 -15.01 3.88
CA LYS A 128 -34.85 -14.10 3.13
C LYS A 128 -35.99 -14.86 2.45
N LEU A 129 -35.68 -16.02 1.87
CA LEU A 129 -36.67 -16.90 1.26
C LEU A 129 -37.66 -17.41 2.32
N SER A 130 -37.18 -17.94 3.45
CA SER A 130 -38.05 -18.42 4.54
C SER A 130 -38.97 -17.33 5.07
N GLU A 131 -38.46 -16.11 5.24
CA GLU A 131 -39.26 -14.94 5.65
C GLU A 131 -40.33 -14.59 4.62
N ALA A 132 -39.99 -14.62 3.32
CA ALA A 132 -40.95 -14.42 2.24
C ALA A 132 -42.02 -15.52 2.23
N PHE A 133 -41.63 -16.78 2.43
CA PHE A 133 -42.58 -17.89 2.58
C PHE A 133 -43.53 -17.64 3.74
N ILE A 134 -43.05 -17.29 4.94
CA ILE A 134 -43.93 -17.01 6.08
C ILE A 134 -44.90 -15.85 5.77
N LYS A 135 -44.41 -14.78 5.13
CA LYS A 135 -45.23 -13.60 4.79
C LYS A 135 -46.31 -13.90 3.75
N TYR A 136 -45.98 -14.64 2.68
CA TYR A 136 -46.88 -14.86 1.55
C TYR A 136 -47.61 -16.22 1.57
N ARG A 137 -47.23 -17.14 2.46
CA ARG A 137 -47.88 -18.45 2.67
C ARG A 137 -49.37 -18.32 2.97
N ASN A 138 -49.80 -17.22 3.60
CA ASN A 138 -51.21 -16.99 3.92
C ASN A 138 -52.10 -16.76 2.68
N ASN A 139 -51.52 -16.60 1.47
CA ASN A 139 -52.28 -16.40 0.24
C ASN A 139 -52.44 -17.65 -0.64
N ARG A 140 -51.83 -18.80 -0.26
CA ARG A 140 -52.06 -20.08 -0.94
C ARG A 140 -52.13 -21.22 0.08
N ALA A 141 -53.32 -21.81 0.22
CA ALA A 141 -53.50 -23.01 1.01
C ALA A 141 -52.75 -24.19 0.35
N PHE A 142 -51.67 -24.66 0.97
CA PHE A 142 -50.98 -25.90 0.60
C PHE A 142 -51.73 -27.16 1.05
N SER A 143 -53.04 -27.08 1.30
CA SER A 143 -53.79 -28.11 2.04
C SER A 143 -54.92 -28.81 1.26
N SER A 144 -55.03 -28.71 -0.06
CA SER A 144 -56.09 -29.46 -0.78
C SER A 144 -55.66 -30.80 -1.38
N VAL A 145 -54.36 -31.17 -1.36
CA VAL A 145 -53.88 -32.40 -2.02
C VAL A 145 -53.13 -33.37 -1.09
N LEU A 146 -52.62 -32.92 0.06
CA LEU A 146 -51.95 -33.82 1.01
C LEU A 146 -52.90 -34.38 2.09
N ASN A 147 -54.11 -33.83 2.26
CA ASN A 147 -55.04 -34.32 3.26
C ASN A 147 -55.84 -35.57 2.83
N SER A 148 -55.52 -36.16 1.67
CA SER A 148 -56.12 -37.42 1.22
C SER A 148 -55.37 -38.67 1.70
N ARG A 149 -54.29 -38.52 2.49
CA ARG A 149 -53.46 -39.66 2.95
C ARG A 149 -53.08 -39.65 4.44
N ASN A 150 -53.69 -38.80 5.26
CA ASN A 150 -53.51 -38.84 6.71
C ASN A 150 -54.52 -39.82 7.33
N ASN A 151 -54.18 -41.11 7.23
CA ASN A 151 -54.70 -42.17 8.09
C ASN A 151 -53.59 -43.19 8.40
N GLU A 152 -52.33 -42.74 8.51
CA GLU A 152 -51.26 -43.56 9.08
C GLU A 152 -50.39 -42.67 9.97
N ASP A 153 -50.33 -43.04 11.25
CA ASP A 153 -49.60 -42.37 12.33
C ASP A 153 -48.09 -42.32 12.04
N GLY A 154 -47.53 -41.12 11.97
CA GLY A 154 -46.09 -40.90 11.77
C GLY A 154 -45.45 -40.26 13.01
N ASP A 155 -44.66 -41.06 13.71
CA ASP A 155 -43.81 -40.70 14.85
C ASP A 155 -42.83 -39.57 14.48
N GLY A 156 -42.91 -38.45 15.21
CA GLY A 156 -42.14 -37.25 14.96
C GLY A 156 -40.82 -37.27 15.71
N GLY A 157 -39.72 -37.55 15.00
CA GLY A 157 -38.37 -37.45 15.56
C GLY A 157 -37.95 -36.01 15.84
N GLU A 158 -37.58 -35.73 17.10
CA GLU A 158 -36.88 -34.52 17.53
C GLU A 158 -35.47 -34.47 16.92
N TYR A 159 -35.10 -33.31 16.39
CA TYR A 159 -33.73 -33.01 15.97
C TYR A 159 -33.08 -32.07 17.00
N ASN A 160 -32.00 -32.54 17.61
CA ASN A 160 -31.03 -31.71 18.35
C ASN A 160 -30.13 -30.93 17.41
#